data_AF-A0A2A4M5G9-F1
#
_entry.id   AF-A0A2A4M5G9-F1
#
_cell.length_a   1.000
_cell.length_b   1.000
_cell.length_c   1.000
_cell.angle_alpha   90.00
_cell.angle_beta   90.00
_cell.angle_gamma   90.00
#
_symmetry.space_group_name_H-M   'P 1'
#
loop_
_entity.id
_entity.type
_entity.pdbx_description
1 polymer ?
#
loop_
_entity_poly.entity_id
_entity_poly.type
_entity_poly.pdbx_seq_one_letter_code
_entity_poly.pdbx_strand_id
1 'polypeptide(L)'
;MCIYHKNTVNINVANFIRNIPATALYISTLTIGEITKGIAMLPNKSTKKQQLQLWLNTEFLKFFHGRILNIDQDIATAWGQLSATVKRPLPAIDSLIAATAYRNNLHLVTRNVKDFADLPISIINPFVARFAK
;
A
#
# COMPACT_ATOMS: atom_id res chain seq x y z
N MET A 1 -2.91 -0.08 0.54
CA MET A 1 -2.87 0.41 1.94
C MET A 1 -3.22 -0.73 2.90
N CYS A 2 -2.23 -1.32 3.58
CA CYS A 2 -2.46 -2.37 4.58
C CYS A 2 -2.46 -1.71 5.96
N ILE A 3 -3.63 -1.64 6.61
CA ILE A 3 -3.76 -1.11 7.98
C ILE A 3 -4.42 -2.17 8.88
N TYR A 4 -3.76 -2.37 10.03
CA TYR A 4 -4.05 -3.26 11.15
C TYR A 4 -5.05 -2.63 12.15
N HIS A 5 -5.82 -3.50 12.85
CA HIS A 5 -6.27 -3.45 14.27
C HIS A 5 -7.71 -3.99 14.48
N LYS A 6 -7.88 -5.31 14.42
CA LYS A 6 -8.81 -6.13 15.24
C LYS A 6 -8.43 -7.60 15.00
N ASN A 7 -8.58 -8.44 16.00
CA ASN A 7 -7.94 -9.76 16.16
C ASN A 7 -8.48 -10.85 15.21
N THR A 8 -8.70 -10.53 13.93
CA THR A 8 -9.15 -11.47 12.91
C THR A 8 -8.61 -11.01 11.57
N VAL A 9 -7.76 -11.83 10.97
CA VAL A 9 -7.33 -11.65 9.57
C VAL A 9 -8.58 -11.64 8.70
N ASN A 10 -8.76 -10.60 7.86
CA ASN A 10 -9.86 -10.61 6.93
C ASN A 10 -9.65 -11.74 5.92
N ILE A 11 -10.56 -12.71 5.91
CA ILE A 11 -10.41 -13.93 5.11
C ILE A 11 -10.31 -13.65 3.61
N ASN A 12 -11.01 -12.62 3.11
CA ASN A 12 -10.94 -12.24 1.69
C ASN A 12 -9.55 -11.70 1.33
N VAL A 13 -8.96 -10.89 2.22
CA VAL A 13 -7.59 -10.39 2.03
C VAL A 13 -6.57 -11.52 2.10
N ALA A 14 -6.70 -12.43 3.07
CA ALA A 14 -5.83 -13.60 3.17
C ALA A 14 -5.94 -14.51 1.94
N ASN A 15 -7.15 -14.73 1.43
CA ASN A 15 -7.39 -15.50 0.22
C ASN A 15 -6.79 -14.82 -1.01
N PHE A 16 -7.00 -13.50 -1.14
CA PHE A 16 -6.43 -12.70 -2.22
C PHE A 16 -4.90 -12.82 -2.27
N ILE A 17 -4.23 -12.58 -1.14
CA ILE A 17 -2.76 -12.65 -1.08
C ILE A 17 -2.26 -14.07 -1.33
N ARG A 18 -2.94 -15.11 -0.83
CA ARG A 18 -2.56 -16.51 -1.08
C ARG A 18 -2.71 -16.95 -2.53
N ASN A 19 -3.64 -16.34 -3.26
CA ASN A 19 -3.94 -16.70 -4.66
C ASN A 19 -3.15 -15.87 -5.68
N ILE A 20 -2.33 -14.92 -5.24
CA ILE A 20 -1.49 -14.11 -6.13
C ILE A 20 -0.04 -14.58 -6.02
N PRO A 21 0.66 -14.81 -7.15
CA PRO A 21 2.08 -15.11 -7.12
C PRO A 21 2.82 -14.02 -6.35
N ALA A 22 3.70 -14.40 -5.41
CA ALA A 22 4.44 -13.43 -4.61
C ALA A 22 5.15 -12.41 -5.50
N THR A 23 5.71 -12.82 -6.64
CA THR A 23 6.38 -11.98 -7.64
C THR A 23 5.51 -10.89 -8.27
N ALA A 24 4.19 -11.03 -8.23
CA ALA A 24 3.25 -10.04 -8.77
C ALA A 24 2.86 -8.96 -7.73
N LEU A 25 3.34 -9.07 -6.48
CA LEU A 25 3.08 -8.09 -5.44
C LEU A 25 4.21 -7.06 -5.37
N TYR A 26 3.86 -5.79 -5.23
CA TYR A 26 4.82 -4.70 -5.06
C TYR A 26 4.41 -3.84 -3.86
N ILE A 27 5.36 -3.12 -3.27
CA ILE A 27 5.11 -2.20 -2.16
C ILE A 27 5.79 -0.86 -2.44
N SER A 28 5.09 0.25 -2.19
CA SER A 28 5.71 1.58 -2.25
C SER A 28 6.57 1.83 -1.01
N THR A 29 7.70 2.52 -1.16
CA THR A 29 8.48 3.03 -0.02
C THR A 29 7.65 3.91 0.90
N LEU A 30 6.64 4.62 0.38
CA LEU A 30 5.73 5.42 1.19
C LEU A 30 4.91 4.55 2.15
N THR A 31 4.42 3.40 1.70
CA THR A 31 3.72 2.45 2.58
C THR A 31 4.64 1.86 3.65
N ILE A 32 5.93 1.64 3.35
CA ILE A 32 6.93 1.27 4.36
C ILE A 32 7.08 2.40 5.39
N GLY A 33 7.10 3.66 4.94
CA GLY A 33 7.11 4.84 5.81
C GLY A 33 5.89 4.91 6.73
N GLU A 34 4.68 4.64 6.21
CA GLU A 34 3.45 4.59 7.00
C GLU A 34 3.49 3.50 8.08
N ILE A 35 3.95 2.29 7.72
CA ILE A 35 4.13 1.18 8.67
C ILE A 35 5.14 1.57 9.75
N THR A 36 6.28 2.14 9.34
CA THR A 36 7.34 2.57 10.25
C THR A 36 6.85 3.64 11.22
N LYS A 37 6.09 4.63 10.73
CA LYS A 37 5.44 5.65 11.56
C LYS A 37 4.50 5.03 12.57
N GLY A 38 3.64 4.11 12.15
CA GLY A 38 2.71 3.40 13.04
C GLY A 38 3.41 2.62 14.15
N ILE A 39 4.52 1.95 13.83
CA ILE A 39 5.37 1.25 14.80
C ILE A 39 6.04 2.25 15.76
N ALA A 40 6.56 3.38 15.24
CA ALA A 40 7.24 4.38 16.04
C ALA A 40 6.32 5.04 17.08
N MET A 41 5.04 5.21 16.75
CA MET A 41 4.00 5.76 17.64
C MET A 41 3.65 4.84 18.81
N LEU A 42 4.05 3.56 18.81
CA LEU A 42 3.83 2.67 19.95
C LEU A 42 4.69 3.09 21.16
N PRO A 43 4.21 2.85 22.41
CA PRO A 43 4.95 3.16 23.62
C PRO A 43 6.36 2.58 23.63
N ASN A 44 7.30 3.34 24.20
CA ASN A 44 8.67 2.87 24.37
C ASN A 44 8.71 1.63 25.27
N LYS A 45 9.61 0.68 24.96
CA LYS A 45 9.73 -0.64 25.61
C LYS A 45 8.51 -1.58 25.45
N SER A 46 7.56 -1.27 24.57
CA SER A 46 6.49 -2.21 24.22
C SER A 46 7.04 -3.44 23.50
N THR A 47 6.75 -4.64 24.01
CA THR A 47 7.06 -5.92 23.33
C THR A 47 6.49 -5.95 21.91
N LYS A 48 5.29 -5.41 21.71
CA LYS A 48 4.66 -5.31 20.39
C LYS A 48 5.45 -4.42 19.43
N LYS A 49 5.99 -3.30 19.92
CA LYS A 49 6.86 -2.42 19.12
C LYS A 49 8.10 -3.17 18.66
N GLN A 50 8.78 -3.86 19.58
CA GLN A 50 9.98 -4.65 19.28
C GLN A 50 9.68 -5.78 18.26
N GLN A 51 8.58 -6.51 18.45
CA GLN A 51 8.16 -7.57 17.54
C GLN A 51 7.86 -7.04 16.12
N LEU A 52 7.13 -5.93 16.01
CA LEU A 52 6.82 -5.34 14.71
C LEU A 52 8.05 -4.74 14.02
N GLN A 53 8.98 -4.16 14.78
CA GLN A 53 10.27 -3.71 14.25
C GLN A 53 11.09 -4.87 13.70
N LEU A 54 11.17 -5.97 14.46
CA LEU A 54 11.88 -7.17 14.02
C LEU A 54 11.24 -7.72 12.73
N TRP A 55 9.93 -7.98 12.76
CA TRP A 55 9.16 -8.47 11.61
C TRP A 55 9.35 -7.60 10.36
N LEU A 56 9.30 -6.26 10.49
CA LEU A 56 9.50 -5.35 9.38
C LEU A 56 10.89 -5.57 8.74
N ASN A 57 11.92 -5.62 9.57
CA ASN A 57 13.31 -5.66 9.12
C ASN A 57 13.79 -7.04 8.65
N THR A 58 13.23 -8.14 9.17
CA THR A 58 13.72 -9.50 8.89
C THR A 58 12.84 -10.28 7.93
N GLU A 59 11.53 -10.02 7.92
CA GLU A 59 10.57 -10.77 7.12
C GLU A 59 9.95 -9.91 6.02
N PHE A 60 9.35 -8.78 6.37
CA PHE A 60 8.57 -7.97 5.44
C PHE A 60 9.41 -7.36 4.32
N LEU A 61 10.50 -6.67 4.66
CA LEU A 61 11.38 -6.07 3.65
C LEU A 61 12.08 -7.13 2.79
N LYS A 62 12.43 -8.27 3.39
CA LYS A 62 13.00 -9.42 2.65
C LYS A 62 11.99 -10.01 1.66
N PHE A 63 10.72 -10.14 2.06
CA PHE A 63 9.67 -10.64 1.18
C PHE A 63 9.49 -9.76 -0.06
N PHE A 64 9.60 -8.44 0.06
CA PHE A 64 9.49 -7.50 -1.06
C PHE A 64 10.82 -7.15 -1.74
N HIS A 65 11.92 -7.85 -1.44
CA HIS A 65 13.22 -7.56 -2.04
C HIS A 65 13.13 -7.57 -3.59
N GLY A 66 13.65 -6.52 -4.24
CA GLY A 66 13.54 -6.29 -5.68
C GLY A 66 12.16 -5.83 -6.18
N ARG A 67 11.18 -5.64 -5.29
CA ARG A 67 9.79 -5.23 -5.58
C ARG A 67 9.31 -4.07 -4.69
N ILE A 68 10.26 -3.31 -4.14
CA ILE A 68 10.01 -2.05 -3.45
C ILE A 68 10.11 -0.93 -4.49
N LEU A 69 9.03 -0.18 -4.66
CA LEU A 69 8.95 0.92 -5.62
C LEU A 69 9.30 2.24 -4.92
N ASN A 70 10.40 2.84 -5.37
CA ASN A 70 10.85 4.17 -4.93
C ASN A 70 10.01 5.26 -5.60
N ILE A 71 10.05 6.47 -5.04
CA ILE A 71 9.51 7.67 -5.70
C ILE A 71 10.67 8.35 -6.42
N ASP A 72 10.60 8.41 -7.74
CA ASP A 72 11.56 9.08 -8.60
C ASP A 72 10.92 10.29 -9.31
N GLN A 73 11.67 10.91 -10.21
CA GLN A 73 11.21 12.07 -10.98
C GLN A 73 9.98 11.76 -11.84
N ASP A 74 9.92 10.56 -12.42
CA ASP A 74 8.81 10.13 -13.27
C ASP A 74 7.51 9.97 -12.48
N ILE A 75 7.59 9.36 -11.30
CA ILE A 75 6.47 9.22 -10.38
C ILE A 75 6.05 10.60 -9.86
N ALA A 76 6.99 11.47 -9.51
CA ALA A 76 6.69 12.82 -9.04
C ALA A 76 6.00 13.68 -10.12
N THR A 77 6.43 13.55 -11.38
CA THR A 77 5.81 14.22 -12.53
C THR A 77 4.38 13.74 -12.75
N ALA A 78 4.18 12.42 -12.73
CA ALA A 78 2.86 11.81 -12.87
C ALA A 78 1.93 12.20 -11.72
N TRP A 79 2.45 12.28 -10.49
CA TRP A 79 1.71 12.76 -9.35
C TRP A 79 1.21 14.18 -9.56
N GLY A 80 2.07 15.11 -10.01
CA GLY A 80 1.66 16.48 -10.32
C GLY A 80 0.54 16.54 -11.37
N GLN A 81 0.65 15.75 -12.44
CA GLN A 81 -0.36 15.67 -13.49
C GLN A 81 -1.69 15.09 -12.99
N LEU A 82 -1.66 14.00 -12.23
CA LEU A 82 -2.84 13.38 -11.65
C LEU A 82 -3.50 14.27 -10.60
N SER A 83 -2.72 14.90 -9.73
CA SER A 83 -3.25 15.82 -8.72
C SER A 83 -3.92 17.04 -9.33
N ALA A 84 -3.48 17.50 -10.50
CA ALA A 84 -4.12 18.61 -11.21
C ALA A 84 -5.53 18.28 -11.74
N THR A 85 -5.87 17.00 -11.96
CA THR A 85 -7.20 16.59 -12.44
C THR A 85 -8.21 16.39 -11.32
N VAL A 86 -7.75 16.17 -10.08
CA VAL A 86 -8.62 15.91 -8.93
C VAL A 86 -9.07 17.23 -8.29
N LYS A 87 -10.37 17.53 -8.37
CA LYS A 87 -10.97 18.77 -7.83
C LYS A 87 -11.23 18.77 -6.32
N ARG A 88 -10.93 17.67 -5.64
CA ARG A 88 -11.11 17.49 -4.19
C ARG A 88 -9.76 17.29 -3.50
N PRO A 89 -9.64 17.58 -2.20
CA PRO A 89 -8.45 17.23 -1.45
C PRO A 89 -8.18 15.72 -1.52
N LEU A 90 -6.97 15.35 -1.91
CA LEU A 90 -6.45 13.99 -1.83
C LEU A 90 -5.14 14.03 -1.02
N PRO A 91 -4.96 13.17 0.00
CA PRO A 91 -3.73 13.19 0.78
C PRO A 91 -2.50 12.99 -0.11
N ALA A 92 -1.43 13.76 0.16
CA ALA A 92 -0.21 13.72 -0.66
C ALA A 92 0.40 12.31 -0.73
N ILE A 93 0.41 11.58 0.38
CA ILE A 93 0.93 10.20 0.42
C ILE A 93 0.06 9.25 -0.42
N ASP A 94 -1.26 9.29 -0.26
CA ASP A 94 -2.18 8.44 -1.02
C ASP A 94 -2.10 8.73 -2.53
N SER A 95 -2.05 10.01 -2.91
CA SER A 95 -1.91 10.42 -4.30
C SER A 95 -0.56 10.02 -4.91
N LEU A 96 0.54 10.06 -4.15
CA LEU A 96 1.83 9.55 -4.62
C LEU A 96 1.84 8.03 -4.78
N ILE A 97 1.18 7.28 -3.89
CA ILE A 97 1.01 5.83 -4.04
C ILE A 97 0.19 5.51 -5.30
N ALA A 98 -0.88 6.27 -5.55
CA ALA A 98 -1.66 6.15 -6.78
C ALA A 98 -0.84 6.45 -8.04
N ALA A 99 -0.04 7.52 -8.02
CA ALA A 99 0.87 7.85 -9.12
C ALA A 99 1.93 6.78 -9.35
N THR A 100 2.44 6.16 -8.28
CA THR A 100 3.37 5.03 -8.36
C THR A 100 2.73 3.85 -9.09
N ALA A 101 1.49 3.48 -8.71
CA ALA A 101 0.76 2.41 -9.36
C ALA A 101 0.48 2.73 -10.84
N TYR A 102 0.03 3.96 -11.12
CA TYR A 102 -0.23 4.45 -12.47
C TYR A 102 1.00 4.34 -13.38
N ARG A 103 2.16 4.85 -12.94
CA ARG A 103 3.37 4.87 -13.76
C ARG A 103 3.98 3.50 -14.01
N ASN A 104 3.79 2.57 -13.09
CA ASN A 104 4.29 1.22 -13.23
C ASN A 104 3.26 0.26 -13.86
N ASN A 105 2.12 0.77 -14.36
CA ASN A 105 1.01 -0.03 -14.91
C ASN A 105 0.54 -1.13 -13.95
N LEU A 106 0.45 -0.80 -12.65
CA LEU A 106 0.03 -1.71 -11.59
C LEU A 106 -1.40 -1.42 -11.11
N HIS A 107 -2.04 -2.44 -10.56
CA HIS A 107 -3.31 -2.28 -9.86
C HIS A 107 -3.07 -1.81 -8.41
N LEU A 108 -3.75 -0.75 -7.99
CA LEU A 108 -3.73 -0.29 -6.61
C LEU A 108 -4.61 -1.19 -5.74
N VAL A 109 -4.00 -1.93 -4.82
CA VAL A 109 -4.72 -2.77 -3.84
C VAL A 109 -5.05 -1.95 -2.59
N THR A 110 -6.32 -1.61 -2.40
CA THR A 110 -6.76 -0.76 -1.28
C THR A 110 -8.21 -1.03 -0.86
N ARG A 111 -8.51 -0.79 0.42
CA ARG A 111 -9.90 -0.75 0.92
C ARG A 111 -10.60 0.56 0.53
N ASN A 112 -9.86 1.65 0.41
CA ASN A 112 -10.38 3.01 0.26
C ASN A 112 -10.64 3.36 -1.20
N VAL A 113 -11.49 2.59 -1.89
CA VAL A 113 -11.73 2.76 -3.33
C VAL A 113 -12.21 4.18 -3.68
N LYS A 114 -13.09 4.76 -2.86
CA LYS A 114 -13.68 6.08 -3.07
C LYS A 114 -12.66 7.20 -3.24
N ASP A 115 -11.49 7.09 -2.58
CA ASP A 115 -10.48 8.15 -2.59
C ASP A 115 -9.76 8.21 -3.93
N PHE A 116 -9.87 7.16 -4.76
CA PHE A 116 -9.19 7.03 -6.05
C PHE A 116 -10.14 6.87 -7.24
N ALA A 117 -11.46 6.95 -7.02
CA ALA A 117 -12.47 6.69 -8.04
C ALA A 117 -12.35 7.61 -9.28
N ASP A 118 -11.85 8.83 -9.09
CA ASP A 118 -11.71 9.84 -10.14
C ASP A 118 -10.34 9.79 -10.84
N LEU A 119 -9.47 8.85 -10.45
CA LEU A 119 -8.13 8.71 -11.01
C LEU A 119 -8.12 7.63 -12.11
N PRO A 120 -7.32 7.80 -13.18
CA PRO A 120 -7.16 6.82 -14.25
C PRO A 120 -6.27 5.64 -13.82
N ILE A 121 -6.61 4.98 -12.71
CA ILE A 121 -5.88 3.82 -12.18
C ILE A 121 -6.79 2.61 -12.01
N SER A 122 -6.23 1.42 -12.18
CA SER A 122 -6.94 0.19 -11.85
C SER A 122 -6.87 -0.08 -10.35
N ILE A 123 -8.01 -0.36 -9.73
CA ILE A 123 -8.11 -0.56 -8.27
C ILE A 123 -8.65 -1.96 -8.00
N ILE A 124 -8.04 -2.64 -7.02
CA ILE A 124 -8.56 -3.90 -6.48
C ILE A 124 -8.87 -3.69 -5.00
N ASN A 125 -10.11 -4.01 -4.61
CA ASN A 125 -10.49 -4.03 -3.20
C ASN A 125 -10.54 -5.47 -2.67
N PRO A 126 -9.55 -5.90 -1.88
CA PRO A 126 -9.50 -7.27 -1.40
C PRO A 126 -10.42 -7.59 -0.22
N PHE A 127 -11.19 -6.60 0.25
CA PHE A 127 -12.12 -6.80 1.36
C PHE A 127 -13.49 -7.31 0.90
N VAL A 128 -13.81 -7.21 -0.40
CA VAL A 128 -15.07 -7.73 -0.96
C VAL A 128 -14.88 -9.13 -1.53
N ALA A 129 -15.93 -9.97 -1.46
CA ALA A 129 -15.84 -11.41 -1.75
C ALA A 129 -15.64 -11.77 -3.23
N ARG A 130 -15.72 -10.80 -4.15
CA ARG A 130 -15.77 -11.06 -5.60
C ARG A 130 -14.54 -10.50 -6.29
N PHE A 131 -13.54 -11.36 -6.48
CA PHE A 131 -12.42 -11.13 -7.40
C PHE A 131 -12.83 -11.69 -8.75
N ALA A 132 -13.53 -10.89 -9.56
CA ALA A 132 -13.87 -11.31 -10.92
C ALA A 132 -12.57 -11.33 -11.75
N LYS A 133 -12.42 -12.43 -12.50
CA LYS A 133 -11.32 -12.83 -13.37
C LYS A 133 -10.75 -11.70 -14.22
#